data_AF-A0A399FET9-F1
#
_entry.id   AF-A0A399FET9-F1
#
_cell.length_a   1.000
_cell.length_b   1.000
_cell.length_c   1.000
_cell.angle_alpha   90.00
_cell.angle_beta   90.00
_cell.angle_gamma   90.00
#
_symmetry.space_group_name_H-M   'P 1'
#
loop_
_entity.id
_entity.type
_entity.pdbx_description
1 polymer ?
#
loop_
_entity_poly.entity_id
_entity_poly.type
_entity_poly.pdbx_seq_one_letter_code
_entity_poly.pdbx_strand_id
1 'polypeptide(L)'
;MAYTITHAHTCSIHVDRYADQNIPDLTGAVQDAKALWALFSDSIPGIDANLLTDEKASLINIEEALEKTLLGAVPDDTVILSFSGHGSDTHRLVPHDAELTDVLGSGLPMGRLAELFQRYQAKKLLLLQRRSARPRGTRLFPTRAGMNRKSDAGSGSSGE
;
A
#
# COMPACT_ATOMS: atom_id res chain seq x y z
N MET A 1 17.96 27.86 26.09
CA MET A 1 17.99 26.62 25.27
C MET A 1 16.73 25.84 25.59
N ALA A 2 15.69 25.95 24.76
CA ALA A 2 14.49 25.16 24.92
C ALA A 2 14.76 23.76 24.36
N TYR A 3 14.44 22.71 25.14
CA TYR A 3 14.46 21.33 24.67
C TYR A 3 13.53 21.22 23.46
N THR A 4 14.06 20.90 22.27
CA THR A 4 13.23 20.59 21.10
C THR A 4 12.50 19.29 21.41
N ILE A 5 11.18 19.36 21.63
CA ILE A 5 10.35 18.17 21.82
C ILE A 5 10.43 17.38 20.51
N THR A 6 11.08 16.23 20.56
CA THR A 6 11.12 15.27 19.46
C THR A 6 9.71 14.71 19.29
N HIS A 7 8.96 15.16 18.27
CA HIS A 7 7.64 14.60 18.01
C HIS A 7 7.80 13.37 17.11
N ALA A 8 7.03 12.34 17.41
CA ALA A 8 6.89 11.19 16.54
C ALA A 8 5.57 11.34 15.79
N HIS A 9 5.61 11.05 14.50
CA HIS A 9 4.44 11.00 13.65
C HIS A 9 4.33 9.59 13.08
N THR A 10 3.13 9.04 13.04
CA THR A 10 2.89 7.72 12.45
C THR A 10 1.73 7.78 11.49
N CYS A 11 1.88 7.12 10.36
CA CYS A 11 0.78 6.89 9.43
C CYS A 11 0.76 5.40 9.09
N SER A 12 -0.28 4.73 9.58
CA SER A 12 -0.52 3.30 9.39
C SER A 12 -1.64 3.11 8.38
N ILE A 13 -1.33 2.51 7.24
CA ILE A 13 -2.24 2.27 6.12
C ILE A 13 -2.39 0.76 5.91
N HIS A 14 -3.56 0.21 6.21
CA HIS A 14 -3.75 -1.25 6.16
C HIS A 14 -5.06 -1.61 5.50
N VAL A 15 -5.00 -2.48 4.49
CA VAL A 15 -6.16 -2.84 3.66
C VAL A 15 -6.41 -4.33 3.80
N ASP A 16 -7.53 -4.70 4.40
CA ASP A 16 -8.03 -6.08 4.38
C ASP A 16 -9.09 -6.25 3.28
N ARG A 17 -9.99 -5.28 3.11
CA ARG A 17 -11.07 -5.33 2.12
C ARG A 17 -10.79 -4.42 0.95
N TYR A 18 -11.13 -4.87 -0.26
CA TYR A 18 -11.02 -4.07 -1.49
C TYR A 18 -12.41 -3.78 -2.07
N ALA A 19 -12.58 -2.60 -2.68
CA ALA A 19 -13.82 -2.22 -3.34
C ALA A 19 -14.07 -3.08 -4.59
N ASP A 20 -13.00 -3.39 -5.33
CA ASP A 20 -13.05 -4.31 -6.46
C ASP A 20 -13.12 -5.76 -5.97
N GLN A 21 -14.26 -6.41 -6.23
CA GLN A 21 -14.51 -7.81 -5.86
C GLN A 21 -13.56 -8.81 -6.54
N ASN A 22 -12.84 -8.38 -7.58
CA ASN A 22 -11.83 -9.20 -8.25
C ASN A 22 -10.48 -9.20 -7.50
N ILE A 23 -10.28 -8.26 -6.57
CA ILE A 23 -9.11 -8.24 -5.69
C ILE A 23 -9.46 -9.04 -4.43
N PRO A 24 -8.74 -10.14 -4.12
CA PRO A 24 -9.06 -10.94 -2.95
C PRO A 24 -8.80 -10.19 -1.65
N ASP A 25 -9.77 -10.25 -0.75
CA ASP A 25 -9.63 -9.74 0.60
C ASP A 25 -8.49 -10.45 1.35
N LEU A 26 -7.84 -9.68 2.21
CA LEU A 26 -6.85 -10.12 3.16
C LEU A 26 -7.48 -10.23 4.56
N THR A 27 -6.77 -10.94 5.44
CA THR A 27 -7.16 -11.04 6.84
C THR A 27 -5.98 -10.68 7.73
N GLY A 28 -6.26 -9.81 8.70
CA GLY A 28 -5.33 -9.48 9.77
C GLY A 28 -4.45 -8.26 9.49
N ALA A 29 -4.51 -7.64 8.31
CA ALA A 29 -3.81 -6.38 8.07
C ALA A 29 -4.37 -5.29 9.00
N VAL A 30 -5.69 -5.16 9.09
CA VAL A 30 -6.34 -4.15 9.94
C VAL A 30 -6.11 -4.44 11.43
N GLN A 31 -5.98 -5.72 11.82
CA GLN A 31 -5.68 -6.08 13.21
C GLN A 31 -4.25 -5.70 13.59
N ASP A 32 -3.27 -5.98 12.73
CA ASP A 32 -1.89 -5.56 12.92
C ASP A 32 -1.78 -4.03 13.01
N ALA A 33 -2.49 -3.32 12.14
CA ALA A 33 -2.55 -1.86 12.14
C ALA A 33 -2.99 -1.30 13.49
N LYS A 34 -4.07 -1.85 14.03
CA LYS A 34 -4.64 -1.44 15.31
C LYS A 34 -3.68 -1.76 16.46
N ALA A 35 -3.02 -2.91 16.43
CA ALA A 35 -2.03 -3.29 17.44
C ALA A 35 -0.81 -2.36 17.42
N LEU A 36 -0.27 -2.04 16.23
CA LEU A 36 0.83 -1.08 16.08
C LEU A 36 0.42 0.33 16.50
N TRP A 37 -0.76 0.78 16.07
CA TRP A 37 -1.29 2.08 16.45
C TRP A 37 -1.47 2.22 17.97
N ALA A 38 -2.03 1.19 18.62
CA ALA A 38 -2.17 1.16 20.08
C ALA A 38 -0.80 1.17 20.77
N LEU A 39 0.13 0.32 20.33
CA LEU A 39 1.49 0.28 20.87
C LEU A 39 2.18 1.66 20.81
N PHE A 40 2.11 2.34 19.65
CA PHE A 40 2.73 3.65 19.49
C PHE A 40 2.04 4.73 20.31
N SER A 41 0.70 4.75 20.31
CA SER A 41 -0.10 5.71 21.08
C SER A 41 0.13 5.59 22.58
N ASP A 42 0.30 4.36 23.07
CA ASP A 42 0.53 4.08 24.49
C ASP A 42 1.99 4.31 24.90
N SER A 43 2.94 4.06 23.99
CA SER A 43 4.38 4.11 24.32
C SER A 43 5.02 5.48 24.10
N ILE A 44 4.42 6.34 23.26
CA ILE A 44 5.00 7.63 22.87
C ILE A 44 4.03 8.76 23.21
N PRO A 45 4.24 9.47 24.32
CA PRO A 45 3.40 10.60 24.70
C PRO A 45 3.41 11.70 23.63
N GLY A 46 2.22 12.16 23.22
CA GLY A 46 2.08 13.25 22.25
C GLY A 46 2.34 12.87 20.79
N ILE A 47 2.35 11.57 20.47
CA ILE A 47 2.47 11.09 19.10
C ILE A 47 1.26 11.49 18.25
N ASP A 48 1.51 11.96 17.02
CA ASP A 48 0.45 12.11 16.02
C ASP A 48 0.30 10.79 15.25
N ALA A 49 -0.70 9.99 15.64
CA ALA A 49 -0.90 8.65 15.10
C ALA A 49 -2.12 8.57 14.18
N ASN A 50 -1.88 8.59 12.87
CA ASN A 50 -2.89 8.43 11.83
C ASN A 50 -3.06 6.95 11.47
N LEU A 51 -4.32 6.49 11.41
CA LEU A 51 -4.68 5.12 11.06
C LEU A 51 -5.74 5.12 9.95
N LEU A 52 -5.36 4.62 8.78
CA LEU A 52 -6.24 4.40 7.64
C LEU A 52 -6.44 2.89 7.43
N THR A 53 -7.69 2.45 7.45
CA THR A 53 -8.06 1.04 7.32
C THR A 53 -9.21 0.85 6.34
N ASP A 54 -9.15 -0.22 5.54
CA ASP A 54 -10.17 -0.62 4.55
C ASP A 54 -10.66 0.59 3.73
N GLU A 55 -11.97 0.88 3.73
CA GLU A 55 -12.62 1.98 3.00
C GLU A 55 -11.96 3.35 3.20
N LYS A 56 -11.32 3.57 4.36
CA LYS A 56 -10.61 4.82 4.65
C LYS A 56 -9.23 4.88 4.01
N ALA A 57 -8.65 3.75 3.64
CA ALA A 57 -7.38 3.64 2.93
C ALA A 57 -7.59 3.73 1.41
N SER A 58 -8.33 4.75 0.96
CA SER A 58 -8.42 5.13 -0.45
C SER A 58 -7.14 5.84 -0.90
N LEU A 59 -6.87 5.86 -2.20
CA LEU A 59 -5.67 6.51 -2.76
C LEU A 59 -5.58 7.97 -2.30
N ILE A 60 -6.68 8.72 -2.41
CA ILE A 60 -6.75 10.13 -2.02
C ILE A 60 -6.45 10.31 -0.52
N ASN A 61 -7.10 9.53 0.34
CA ASN A 61 -6.89 9.65 1.78
C ASN A 61 -5.47 9.27 2.19
N ILE A 62 -4.88 8.27 1.52
CA ILE A 62 -3.49 7.88 1.74
C ILE A 62 -2.56 9.03 1.39
N GLU A 63 -2.72 9.64 0.21
CA GLU A 63 -1.89 10.78 -0.21
C GLU A 63 -2.03 11.96 0.74
N GLU A 64 -3.26 12.33 1.10
CA GLU A 64 -3.51 13.41 2.06
C GLU A 64 -2.91 13.13 3.45
N ALA A 65 -3.03 11.89 3.95
CA ALA A 65 -2.45 11.51 5.23
C ALA A 65 -0.92 11.52 5.20
N LEU A 66 -0.31 11.06 4.11
CA LEU A 66 1.14 11.11 3.92
C LEU A 66 1.63 12.56 3.85
N GLU A 67 0.99 13.40 3.04
CA GLU A 67 1.34 14.81 2.94
C GLU A 67 1.18 15.51 4.28
N LYS A 68 0.07 15.31 5.00
CA LYS A 68 -0.14 15.89 6.33
C LYS A 68 0.92 15.44 7.33
N THR A 69 1.22 14.15 7.39
CA THR A 69 2.22 13.57 8.30
C THR A 69 3.62 14.10 8.00
N LEU A 70 3.97 14.23 6.72
CA LEU A 70 5.29 14.69 6.28
C LEU A 70 5.45 16.21 6.35
N LEU A 71 4.40 17.00 6.07
CA LEU A 71 4.38 18.45 6.23
C LEU A 71 4.47 18.87 7.71
N GLY A 72 3.91 18.06 8.61
CA GLY A 72 3.98 18.28 10.05
C GLY A 72 5.33 17.94 10.68
N ALA A 73 6.18 17.17 10.00
CA ALA A 73 7.44 16.68 10.54
C ALA A 73 8.59 17.70 10.38
N VAL A 74 9.24 18.05 11.48
CA VAL A 74 10.48 18.86 11.47
C VAL A 74 11.73 17.96 11.35
N PRO A 75 12.92 18.49 11.00
CA PRO A 75 14.11 17.67 10.77
C PRO A 75 14.55 16.76 11.93
N ASP A 76 14.17 17.08 13.18
CA ASP A 76 14.47 16.25 14.35
C ASP A 76 13.41 15.16 14.62
N ASP A 77 12.25 15.21 13.95
CA ASP A 77 11.15 14.29 14.18
C ASP A 77 11.38 12.92 13.54
N THR A 78 10.70 11.92 14.08
CA THR A 78 10.68 10.55 13.54
C THR A 78 9.33 10.27 12.91
N VAL A 79 9.32 9.85 11.64
CA VAL A 79 8.11 9.49 10.92
C VAL A 79 8.08 7.97 10.70
N ILE A 80 7.03 7.31 11.15
CA ILE A 80 6.87 5.85 10.97
C ILE A 80 5.72 5.61 10.00
N LEU A 81 5.99 4.93 8.89
CA LEU A 81 4.96 4.57 7.92
C LEU A 81 4.78 3.06 7.86
N SER A 82 3.59 2.58 8.20
CA SER A 82 3.30 1.14 8.12
C SER A 82 2.31 0.89 7.00
N PHE A 83 2.61 -0.07 6.13
CA PHE A 83 1.68 -0.49 5.08
C PHE A 83 1.46 -2.00 5.09
N SER A 84 0.21 -2.45 5.10
CA SER A 84 -0.10 -3.87 4.84
C SER A 84 -1.23 -3.99 3.84
N GLY A 85 -1.00 -4.79 2.81
CA GLY A 85 -1.94 -4.96 1.71
C GLY A 85 -1.31 -5.68 0.52
N HIS A 86 -2.04 -5.73 -0.58
CA HIS A 86 -1.51 -6.18 -1.87
C HIS A 86 -0.47 -5.19 -2.40
N GLY A 87 0.57 -5.74 -3.00
CA GLY A 87 1.51 -5.01 -3.84
C GLY A 87 1.40 -5.52 -5.27
N SER A 88 1.49 -4.62 -6.25
CA SER A 88 1.52 -5.00 -7.66
C SER A 88 2.93 -5.41 -8.10
N ASP A 89 3.01 -6.19 -9.18
CA ASP A 89 4.28 -6.48 -9.87
C ASP A 89 4.95 -5.22 -10.46
N THR A 90 4.22 -4.12 -10.55
CA THR A 90 4.70 -2.81 -11.02
C THR A 90 5.22 -1.91 -9.88
N HIS A 91 5.52 -2.49 -8.71
CA HIS A 91 6.00 -1.78 -7.52
C HIS A 91 5.03 -0.67 -7.06
N ARG A 92 3.75 -0.99 -6.99
CA ARG A 92 2.71 -0.11 -6.45
C ARG A 92 2.06 -0.74 -5.22
N LEU A 93 1.68 0.10 -4.26
CA LEU A 93 0.76 -0.29 -3.21
C LEU A 93 -0.65 -0.23 -3.76
N VAL A 94 -1.50 -1.16 -3.31
CA VAL A 94 -2.89 -1.27 -3.73
C VAL A 94 -3.77 -0.73 -2.60
N PRO A 95 -4.34 0.50 -2.75
CA PRO A 95 -5.37 1.04 -1.87
C PRO A 95 -6.67 0.24 -1.91
N HIS A 96 -7.61 0.55 -1.02
CA HIS A 96 -8.93 -0.06 -1.00
C HIS A 96 -9.73 0.17 -2.28
N ASP A 97 -9.67 1.38 -2.83
CA ASP A 97 -10.37 1.82 -4.05
C ASP A 97 -9.61 1.46 -5.33
N ALA A 98 -8.60 0.59 -5.25
CA ALA A 98 -7.88 0.13 -6.42
C ALA A 98 -8.75 -0.78 -7.29
N GLU A 99 -8.62 -0.60 -8.60
CA GLU A 99 -9.27 -1.46 -9.60
C GLU A 99 -8.24 -2.43 -10.20
N LEU A 100 -8.57 -3.73 -10.25
CA LEU A 100 -7.71 -4.74 -10.85
C LEU A 100 -7.46 -4.46 -12.34
N THR A 101 -8.43 -3.85 -13.00
CA THR A 101 -8.35 -3.45 -14.42
C THR A 101 -7.46 -2.25 -14.67
N ASP A 102 -7.21 -1.42 -13.65
CA ASP A 102 -6.37 -0.21 -13.75
C ASP A 102 -5.48 0.01 -12.51
N VAL A 103 -4.72 -1.01 -12.12
CA VAL A 103 -3.75 -0.90 -11.00
C VAL A 103 -2.68 0.19 -11.25
N LEU A 104 -2.44 0.56 -12.51
CA LEU A 104 -1.49 1.62 -12.86
C LEU A 104 -2.03 3.02 -12.52
N GLY A 105 -3.31 3.27 -12.76
CA GLY A 105 -3.98 4.53 -12.40
C GLY A 105 -4.42 4.58 -10.94
N SER A 106 -4.89 3.46 -10.38
CA SER A 106 -5.50 3.41 -9.04
C SER A 106 -4.54 3.01 -7.91
N GLY A 107 -3.31 2.58 -8.23
CA GLY A 107 -2.30 2.15 -7.25
C GLY A 107 -1.27 3.24 -6.97
N LEU A 108 -0.83 3.35 -5.71
CA LEU A 108 0.19 4.32 -5.29
C LEU A 108 1.59 3.82 -5.67
N PRO A 109 2.33 4.50 -6.56
CA PRO A 109 3.66 4.04 -6.97
C PRO A 109 4.72 4.27 -5.90
N MET A 110 5.65 3.32 -5.75
CA MET A 110 6.81 3.48 -4.86
C MET A 110 7.72 4.64 -5.22
N GLY A 111 7.78 5.04 -6.49
CA GLY A 111 8.43 6.27 -6.90
C GLY A 111 7.85 7.51 -6.21
N ARG A 112 6.51 7.60 -6.08
CA ARG A 112 5.86 8.73 -5.42
C ARG A 112 6.16 8.78 -3.93
N LEU A 113 6.16 7.63 -3.24
CA LEU A 113 6.61 7.56 -1.85
C LEU A 113 8.07 8.01 -1.72
N ALA A 114 8.96 7.55 -2.59
CA ALA A 114 10.36 7.95 -2.58
C ALA A 114 10.56 9.46 -2.82
N GLU A 115 9.80 10.05 -3.74
CA GLU A 115 9.79 11.50 -3.97
C GLU A 115 9.35 12.28 -2.74
N LEU A 116 8.26 11.84 -2.10
CA LEU A 116 7.81 12.42 -0.85
C LEU A 116 8.92 12.31 0.20
N PHE A 117 9.58 11.16 0.36
CA PHE A 117 10.66 11.01 1.32
C PHE A 117 11.89 11.87 1.05
N GLN A 118 12.26 12.07 -0.22
CA GLN A 118 13.39 12.93 -0.56
C GLN A 118 13.08 14.41 -0.28
N ARG A 119 11.80 14.80 -0.32
CA ARG A 119 11.38 16.18 -0.10
C ARG A 119 11.44 16.60 1.36
N TYR A 120 11.36 15.67 2.30
CA TYR A 120 11.26 15.98 3.74
C TYR A 120 12.47 15.47 4.53
N GLN A 121 12.96 16.28 5.47
CA GLN A 121 14.22 16.02 6.20
C GLN A 121 14.06 15.23 7.51
N ALA A 122 12.94 14.53 7.71
CA ALA A 122 12.71 13.76 8.94
C ALA A 122 13.79 12.69 9.14
N LYS A 123 14.21 12.48 10.40
CA LYS A 123 15.45 11.73 10.72
C LYS A 123 15.41 10.26 10.33
N LYS A 124 14.24 9.62 10.38
CA LYS A 124 14.10 8.17 10.18
C LYS A 124 12.71 7.84 9.68
N LEU A 125 12.68 6.97 8.67
CA LEU A 125 11.48 6.40 8.09
C LEU A 125 11.60 4.87 8.12
N LEU A 126 10.64 4.22 8.77
CA LEU A 126 10.51 2.77 8.75
C LEU A 126 9.26 2.41 7.95
N LEU A 127 9.43 1.77 6.79
CA LEU A 127 8.35 1.16 6.01
C LEU A 127 8.24 -0.32 6.35
N LEU A 128 7.19 -0.71 7.07
CA LEU A 128 6.87 -2.11 7.32
C LEU A 128 5.83 -2.54 6.29
N GLN A 129 6.26 -3.33 5.29
CA GLN A 129 5.35 -3.96 4.32
C GLN A 129 5.10 -5.42 4.70
N ARG A 130 3.91 -5.72 5.21
CA ARG A 130 3.44 -7.12 5.32
C ARG A 130 2.76 -7.51 4.00
N ARG A 131 3.36 -8.43 3.24
CA ARG A 131 2.64 -9.13 2.17
C ARG A 131 1.78 -10.21 2.81
N SER A 132 0.47 -10.09 2.72
CA SER A 132 -0.42 -11.21 2.98
C SER A 132 -0.79 -11.84 1.65
N ALA A 133 -0.31 -13.06 1.39
CA ALA A 133 -0.74 -13.84 0.24
C ALA A 133 -0.74 -15.32 0.62
N ARG A 134 -1.94 -15.88 0.84
CA ARG A 134 -2.29 -17.23 0.36
C ARG A 134 -3.81 -17.36 0.19
N PRO A 135 -4.26 -17.55 -1.05
CA PRO A 135 -5.21 -18.62 -1.34
C PRO A 135 -4.51 -19.70 -2.17
N ARG A 136 -4.88 -20.96 -1.94
CA ARG A 136 -4.46 -22.07 -2.82
C ARG A 136 -5.02 -21.79 -4.23
N GLY A 137 -4.15 -21.60 -5.21
CA GLY A 137 -4.47 -21.94 -6.60
C GLY A 137 -4.83 -20.85 -7.59
N THR A 138 -4.59 -19.55 -7.35
CA THR A 138 -4.83 -18.51 -8.37
C THR A 138 -3.65 -17.54 -8.50
N ARG A 139 -3.02 -17.55 -9.68
CA ARG A 139 -2.10 -16.50 -10.14
C ARG A 139 -2.92 -15.21 -10.29
N LEU A 140 -2.74 -14.26 -9.38
CA LEU A 140 -3.53 -13.01 -9.35
C LEU A 140 -2.95 -11.86 -10.17
N PHE A 141 -1.89 -12.10 -10.94
CA PHE A 141 -1.39 -11.12 -11.89
C PHE A 141 -1.13 -11.80 -13.23
N PRO A 142 -2.12 -11.83 -14.16
CA PRO A 142 -1.79 -12.09 -15.54
C PRO A 142 -1.00 -10.88 -16.06
N THR A 143 0.29 -11.08 -16.28
CA THR A 143 1.08 -10.25 -17.18
C THR A 143 0.30 -10.14 -18.49
N ARG A 144 0.14 -8.93 -19.03
CA ARG A 144 -0.46 -8.69 -20.34
C ARG A 144 0.51 -9.19 -21.44
N ALA A 145 0.67 -10.50 -21.53
CA ALA A 145 1.39 -11.21 -22.57
C ALA A 145 0.48 -12.34 -23.06
N GLY A 146 -0.48 -12.00 -23.92
CA GLY A 146 -1.46 -12.97 -24.39
C GLY A 146 -2.67 -12.36 -25.10
N MET A 147 -2.49 -11.27 -25.84
CA MET A 147 -3.49 -10.82 -26.80
C MET A 147 -2.88 -10.91 -28.20
N ASN A 148 -2.80 -12.13 -28.74
CA ASN A 148 -3.09 -12.29 -30.16
C ASN A 148 -3.77 -13.64 -30.39
N ARG A 149 -5.02 -13.54 -30.83
CA ARG A 149 -5.93 -14.64 -31.12
C ARG A 149 -5.55 -15.25 -32.48
N LYS A 150 -5.52 -16.58 -32.49
CA LYS A 150 -5.93 -17.50 -33.55
C LYS A 150 -6.08 -16.94 -34.98
N SER A 151 -5.35 -17.56 -35.90
CA SER A 151 -5.90 -17.97 -37.20
C SER A 151 -5.96 -19.50 -37.22
N ASP A 152 -7.16 -20.03 -37.00
CA ASP A 152 -7.52 -21.41 -37.32
C ASP A 152 -7.58 -21.55 -38.85
N ALA A 153 -6.96 -22.60 -39.40
CA ALA A 153 -7.44 -23.30 -40.59
C ALA A 153 -6.73 -24.67 -40.67
N GLY A 154 -7.41 -25.70 -40.18
CA GLY A 154 -7.05 -27.08 -40.48
C GLY A 154 -7.56 -27.48 -41.87
N SER A 155 -6.83 -28.38 -42.51
CA SER A 155 -7.40 -29.37 -43.43
C SER A 155 -6.46 -30.57 -43.45
N GLY A 156 -6.92 -31.69 -42.90
CA GLY A 156 -6.27 -32.98 -43.08
C GLY A 156 -6.62 -33.60 -44.43
N SER A 157 -5.80 -34.56 -44.87
CA SER A 157 -6.27 -35.75 -45.57
C SER A 157 -5.24 -36.87 -45.43
N SER A 158 -5.75 -38.06 -45.11
CA SER A 158 -5.09 -39.36 -45.07
C SER A 158 -4.88 -39.98 -46.48
N GLY A 159 -4.09 -41.05 -46.54
CA GLY A 159 -4.00 -42.02 -47.67
C GLY A 159 -2.97 -41.63 -48.74
N GLU A 160 -2.10 -42.48 -49.26
CA GLU A 160 -1.87 -43.94 -49.28
C GLU A 160 -0.36 -44.20 -49.38
#